data_AF-A0AAP2WJC2-F1
#
_entry.id   AF-A0AAP2WJC2-F1
#
_cell.length_a   1.000
_cell.length_b   1.000
_cell.length_c   1.000
_cell.angle_alpha   90.00
_cell.angle_beta   90.00
_cell.angle_gamma   90.00
#
_symmetry.space_group_name_H-M   'P 1'
#
loop_
_entity.id
_entity.type
_entity.pdbx_description
1 polymer ?
#
loop_
_entity_poly.entity_id
_entity_poly.type
_entity_poly.pdbx_seq_one_letter_code
_entity_poly.pdbx_strand_id
1 'polypeptide(L)'
;MGIRLEILALEQLLLEPETRKNDGLLKQLLSDDFVEFGAVGKSWTKAEVIAALTSQIFVKRTIVDFSLRVLADGVVLATYLCRHQK
;
A
#
# COMPACT_ATOMS: atom_id res chain seq x y z
N MET A 1 -3.61 -2.54 20.50
CA MET A 1 -4.40 -2.63 19.25
C MET A 1 -3.99 -3.93 18.56
N GLY A 2 -4.90 -4.73 18.02
CA GLY A 2 -4.52 -6.01 17.40
C GLY A 2 -3.79 -5.80 16.06
N ILE A 3 -2.85 -6.67 15.72
CA ILE A 3 -2.04 -6.60 14.48
C ILE A 3 -2.89 -6.37 13.21
N ARG A 4 -4.09 -6.95 13.14
CA ARG A 4 -5.02 -6.74 12.03
C ARG A 4 -5.42 -5.27 11.85
N LEU A 5 -5.67 -4.55 12.93
CA LEU A 5 -6.06 -3.14 12.88
C LEU A 5 -4.87 -2.25 12.52
N GLU A 6 -3.67 -2.60 12.99
CA GLU A 6 -2.45 -1.88 12.67
C GLU A 6 -2.11 -1.99 11.17
N ILE A 7 -2.13 -3.20 10.62
CA ILE A 7 -1.89 -3.41 9.19
C ILE A 7 -2.97 -2.72 8.35
N LEU A 8 -4.23 -2.83 8.75
CA LEU A 8 -5.32 -2.11 8.06
C LEU A 8 -5.10 -0.58 8.08
N ALA A 9 -4.61 -0.01 9.18
CA ALA A 9 -4.33 1.41 9.29
C ALA A 9 -3.15 1.83 8.39
N LEU A 10 -2.08 1.03 8.32
CA LEU A 10 -0.94 1.29 7.43
C LEU A 10 -1.34 1.20 5.95
N GLU A 11 -2.16 0.21 5.59
CA GLU A 11 -2.70 0.06 4.24
C GLU A 11 -3.60 1.24 3.87
N GLN A 12 -4.45 1.72 4.79
CA GLN A 12 -5.26 2.93 4.58
C GLN A 12 -4.36 4.17 4.43
N LEU A 13 -3.33 4.31 5.26
CA LEU A 13 -2.41 5.44 5.20
C LEU A 13 -1.72 5.52 3.84
N LEU A 14 -1.39 4.39 3.21
CA LEU A 14 -0.82 4.33 1.85
C LEU A 14 -1.79 4.83 0.76
N LEU A 15 -3.10 4.81 1.03
CA LEU A 15 -4.14 5.31 0.11
C LEU A 15 -4.42 6.81 0.26
N GLU A 16 -3.99 7.43 1.37
CA GLU A 16 -4.29 8.84 1.66
C GLU A 16 -3.54 9.81 0.72
N PRO A 17 -4.18 10.93 0.33
CA PRO A 17 -3.59 11.88 -0.61
C PRO A 17 -2.33 12.55 -0.05
N GLU A 18 -2.29 12.85 1.25
CA GLU A 18 -1.15 13.47 1.91
C GLU A 18 0.06 12.56 1.89
N THR A 19 -0.15 11.26 2.15
CA THR A 19 0.89 10.23 2.07
C THR A 19 1.41 10.08 0.64
N ARG A 20 0.51 9.98 -0.35
CA ARG A 20 0.91 9.80 -1.76
C ARG A 20 1.66 10.98 -2.36
N LYS A 21 1.56 12.16 -1.75
CA LYS A 21 2.33 13.36 -2.11
C LYS A 21 3.63 13.51 -1.31
N ASN A 22 3.89 12.62 -0.35
CA ASN A 22 5.03 12.72 0.56
C ASN A 22 5.96 11.51 0.40
N ASP A 23 7.04 11.72 -0.37
CA ASP A 23 8.11 10.75 -0.59
C ASP A 23 8.68 10.18 0.73
N GLY A 24 8.82 11.02 1.77
CA GLY A 24 9.33 10.59 3.07
C GLY A 24 8.41 9.60 3.78
N LEU A 25 7.10 9.83 3.76
CA LEU A 25 6.12 8.90 4.33
C LEU A 25 6.06 7.60 3.53
N LEU A 26 6.08 7.67 2.20
CA LEU A 26 6.11 6.49 1.35
C LEU A 26 7.38 5.64 1.59
N LYS A 27 8.53 6.28 1.80
CA LYS A 27 9.78 5.60 2.13
C LYS A 27 9.75 4.87 3.48
N GLN A 28 8.96 5.35 4.43
CA GLN A 28 8.75 4.70 5.73
C GLN A 28 7.76 3.54 5.64
N LEU A 29 6.73 3.65 4.80
CA LEU A 29 5.70 2.61 4.62
C LEU A 29 6.17 1.43 3.76
N LEU A 30 7.02 1.69 2.77
CA LEU A 30 7.51 0.66 1.84
C LEU A 30 8.90 0.19 2.28
N SER A 31 9.08 -1.12 2.46
CA SER A 31 10.40 -1.73 2.71
C SER A 31 11.39 -1.38 1.59
N ASP A 32 12.69 -1.30 1.89
CA ASP A 32 13.72 -1.03 0.88
C ASP A 32 13.77 -2.08 -0.23
N ASP A 33 13.39 -3.32 0.07
CA ASP A 33 13.28 -4.44 -0.89
C ASP A 33 11.88 -4.56 -1.55
N PHE A 34 11.07 -3.49 -1.49
CA PHE A 34 9.69 -3.52 -2.01
C PHE A 34 9.63 -3.72 -3.53
N VAL A 35 8.73 -4.62 -3.95
CA VAL A 35 8.41 -4.92 -5.35
C VAL A 35 6.89 -4.98 -5.53
N GLU A 36 6.38 -4.29 -6.54
CA GLU A 36 4.98 -4.35 -6.96
C GLU A 36 4.86 -5.05 -8.33
N PHE A 37 3.91 -5.98 -8.45
CA PHE A 37 3.56 -6.60 -9.72
C PHE A 37 2.24 -6.02 -10.25
N GLY A 38 2.32 -5.29 -11.37
CA GLY A 38 1.16 -4.72 -12.02
C GLY A 38 0.35 -5.76 -12.80
N ALA A 39 -0.89 -5.40 -13.19
CA ALA A 39 -1.83 -6.29 -13.88
C ALA A 39 -1.31 -6.89 -15.20
N VAL A 40 -0.33 -6.24 -15.84
CA VAL A 40 0.31 -6.73 -17.09
C VAL A 40 1.60 -7.50 -16.85
N GLY A 41 1.90 -7.87 -15.59
CA GLY A 41 3.09 -8.63 -15.22
C GLY A 41 4.39 -7.82 -15.10
N LYS A 42 4.33 -6.49 -15.28
CA LYS A 42 5.48 -5.61 -15.04
C LYS A 42 5.78 -5.51 -13.54
N SER A 43 7.03 -5.74 -13.16
CA SER A 43 7.56 -5.45 -11.83
C SER A 43 7.93 -3.97 -11.69
N TRP A 44 7.71 -3.40 -10.52
CA TRP A 44 8.06 -2.04 -10.15
C TRP A 44 8.83 -2.06 -8.84
N THR A 45 9.94 -1.34 -8.79
CA THR A 45 10.73 -1.12 -7.57
C THR A 45 10.10 -0.06 -6.67
N LYS A 46 10.52 0.00 -5.40
CA LYS A 46 10.17 1.09 -4.46
C LYS A 46 10.30 2.48 -5.10
N ALA A 47 11.44 2.77 -5.74
CA ALA A 47 11.70 4.08 -6.32
C ALA A 47 10.73 4.40 -7.46
N GLU A 48 10.44 3.43 -8.34
CA GLU A 48 9.49 3.61 -9.44
C GLU A 48 8.06 3.79 -8.93
N VAL A 49 7.64 3.03 -7.92
CA VAL A 49 6.31 3.16 -7.31
C VAL A 49 6.15 4.53 -6.64
N ILE A 50 7.15 5.00 -5.89
CA ILE A 50 7.10 6.32 -5.25
C ILE A 50 7.01 7.44 -6.30
N ALA A 51 7.83 7.37 -7.35
CA ALA A 51 7.79 8.34 -8.45
C ALA A 51 6.42 8.34 -9.17
N ALA A 52 5.84 7.16 -9.39
CA ALA A 52 4.52 7.02 -10.00
C ALA A 52 3.42 7.58 -9.09
N LEU A 53 3.40 7.24 -7.80
CA LEU A 53 2.38 7.68 -6.85
C LEU A 53 2.38 9.20 -6.66
N THR A 54 3.56 9.81 -6.59
CA THR A 54 3.71 11.27 -6.39
C THR A 54 3.33 12.09 -7.62
N SER A 55 3.45 11.52 -8.83
CA SER A 55 3.07 12.16 -10.08
C SER A 55 1.65 11.82 -10.55
N GLN A 56 1.02 10.80 -9.98
CA GLN A 56 -0.31 10.34 -10.35
C GLN A 56 -1.40 11.35 -9.97
N ILE A 57 -2.40 11.52 -10.84
CA ILE A 57 -3.65 12.21 -10.49
C ILE A 57 -4.33 11.43 -9.37
N PHE A 58 -4.54 12.08 -8.22
CA PHE A 58 -5.13 11.44 -7.07
C PHE A 58 -6.53 10.91 -7.38
N VAL A 59 -6.78 9.67 -6.98
CA VAL A 59 -8.09 9.02 -7.02
C VAL A 59 -8.32 8.41 -5.65
N LYS A 60 -9.41 8.80 -5.01
CA LYS A 60 -9.77 8.27 -3.70
C LYS A 60 -10.03 6.77 -3.81
N ARG A 61 -9.38 6.01 -2.92
CA ARG A 61 -9.49 4.55 -2.85
C ARG A 61 -10.01 4.14 -1.49
N THR A 62 -10.68 3.00 -1.45
CA THR A 62 -11.21 2.42 -0.22
C THR A 62 -10.87 0.93 -0.17
N ILE A 63 -10.56 0.45 1.02
CA ILE A 63 -10.30 -0.96 1.32
C ILE A 63 -11.61 -1.62 1.73
N VAL A 64 -11.95 -2.71 1.07
CA VAL A 64 -13.14 -3.53 1.34
C VAL A 64 -12.71 -4.99 1.50
N ASP A 65 -13.44 -5.76 2.31
CA ASP A 65 -13.20 -7.19 2.53
C ASP A 65 -11.77 -7.52 3.01
N PHE A 66 -11.26 -6.71 3.94
CA PHE A 66 -9.90 -6.87 4.47
C PHE A 66 -9.74 -8.16 5.27
N SER A 67 -8.81 -9.00 4.83
CA SER A 67 -8.40 -10.23 5.50
C SER A 67 -6.91 -10.21 5.79
N LEU A 68 -6.54 -10.76 6.95
CA LEU A 68 -5.15 -10.88 7.39
C LEU A 68 -4.86 -12.33 7.76
N ARG A 69 -3.75 -12.86 7.26
CA ARG A 69 -3.19 -14.15 7.66
C ARG A 69 -1.77 -13.98 8.17
N VAL A 70 -1.48 -14.42 9.38
CA VAL A 70 -0.10 -14.47 9.91
C VAL A 70 0.61 -15.66 9.25
N LEU A 71 1.80 -15.43 8.69
CA LEU A 71 2.59 -16.46 8.01
C LEU A 71 3.75 -16.95 8.89
N ALA A 72 4.35 -16.03 9.64
CA ALA A 72 5.43 -16.28 10.58
C ALA A 72 5.49 -15.12 11.59
N ASP A 73 6.42 -15.18 12.54
CA ASP A 73 6.71 -14.05 13.42
C ASP A 73 7.12 -12.83 12.58
N GLY A 74 6.48 -11.68 12.82
CA GLY A 74 6.70 -10.45 12.07
C GLY A 74 6.23 -10.46 10.59
N VAL A 75 5.62 -11.54 10.09
CA VAL A 75 5.21 -11.64 8.68
C VAL A 75 3.73 -11.94 8.55
N VAL A 76 3.03 -11.07 7.81
CA VAL A 76 1.60 -11.19 7.53
C VAL A 76 1.31 -11.07 6.05
N LEU A 77 0.22 -11.70 5.61
CA LEU A 77 -0.39 -11.51 4.30
C LEU A 77 -1.69 -10.74 4.50
N ALA A 78 -1.74 -9.52 3.99
CA ALA A 78 -2.96 -8.74 3.84
C ALA A 78 -3.56 -8.97 2.46
N THR A 79 -4.87 -9.22 2.40
CA THR A 79 -5.62 -9.31 1.13
C THR A 79 -6.91 -8.51 1.26
N TYR A 80 -7.25 -7.75 0.23
CA TYR A 80 -8.42 -6.90 0.23
C TYR A 80 -8.81 -6.47 -1.18
N LEU A 81 -10.02 -5.94 -1.33
CA LEU A 81 -10.48 -5.27 -2.54
C LEU A 81 -10.18 -3.77 -2.44
N CYS A 82 -9.38 -3.24 -3.36
CA CYS A 82 -9.13 -1.82 -3.48
C CYS A 82 -10.09 -1.20 -4.51
N ARG A 83 -11.05 -0.41 -4.05
CA ARG A 83 -12.05 0.23 -4.93
C ARG A 83 -11.73 1.71 -5.10
N HIS A 84 -11.61 2.15 -6.34
CA HIS A 84 -11.69 3.58 -6.65
C HIS A 84 -13.11 4.11 -6.45
N GLN A 85 -13.25 5.25 -5.79
CA GLN A 85 -14.52 5.98 -5.79
C GLN A 85 -14.60 6.77 -7.11
N LYS A 86 -15.71 6.60 -7.83
CA LYS A 86 -16.06 7.45 -8.97
C LYS A 86 -16.48 8.83 -8.49
#